data_AF-A0A2D7SRS1-F1
#
_entry.id   AF-A0A2D7SRS1-F1
#
_cell.length_a   1.000
_cell.length_b   1.000
_cell.length_c   1.000
_cell.angle_alpha   90.00
_cell.angle_beta   90.00
_cell.angle_gamma   90.00
#
_symmetry.space_group_name_H-M   'P 1'
#
loop_
_entity.id
_entity.type
_entity.pdbx_description
1 polymer ?
#
loop_
_entity_poly.entity_id
_entity_poly.type
_entity_poly.pdbx_seq_one_letter_code
_entity_poly.pdbx_strand_id
1 'polypeptide(L)'
;MKKKNKLSDKINKINYDNLKNHSDWKKINHKIEMIKKEWNEKLPINKNQNKQSWNKLTESLKNFKNKQNQFYKNQKINHKENEEKKIKLIEELSKIKDNYDCNETYKKFVNSRSRWKEIGEINYKKSEKIWIKYNNLCKYFFKNHKINKQKITNERKVIFDLKNNIIKKLKKSIYENTFKPKKIEYYVNKWIEISENKENIYQKIDDIFLSIIEEIIEKLKISNQEKEDLKFKYFTKISKLNLSKTSIKNKIILLEKKIKSITKNLGLLENNIILFKSKNKNNSIILNIREKIKEIKNELNINKNKMNILIDYRKNIVNEI
;
A
#
# COMPACT_ATOMS: atom_id res chain seq x y z
N MET A 1 4.63 -42.28 64.76
CA MET A 1 3.91 -42.23 63.47
C MET A 1 3.57 -40.80 62.97
N LYS A 2 2.86 -39.97 63.76
CA LYS A 2 2.32 -38.65 63.33
C LYS A 2 3.36 -37.66 62.74
N LYS A 3 4.57 -37.56 63.32
CA LYS A 3 5.62 -36.62 62.87
C LYS A 3 6.28 -36.98 61.53
N LYS A 4 6.32 -38.27 61.15
CA LYS A 4 6.85 -38.74 59.86
C LYS A 4 5.79 -38.59 58.77
N ASN A 5 4.54 -39.00 59.01
CA ASN A 5 3.43 -38.80 58.05
C ASN A 5 3.20 -37.33 57.65
N LYS A 6 3.39 -36.37 58.57
CA LYS A 6 3.33 -34.93 58.25
C LYS A 6 4.31 -34.50 57.15
N LEU A 7 5.44 -35.19 56.97
CA LEU A 7 6.41 -34.90 55.92
C LEU A 7 5.88 -35.31 54.53
N SER A 8 5.20 -36.46 54.45
CA SER A 8 4.50 -36.89 53.22
C SER A 8 3.35 -35.92 52.87
N ASP A 9 2.61 -35.46 53.87
CA ASP A 9 1.52 -34.48 53.67
C ASP A 9 2.04 -33.14 53.15
N LYS A 10 3.22 -32.68 53.61
CA LYS A 10 3.88 -31.48 53.09
C LYS A 10 4.18 -31.60 51.59
N ILE A 11 4.60 -32.78 51.11
CA ILE A 11 4.85 -33.04 49.69
C ILE A 11 3.55 -33.03 48.89
N ASN A 12 2.50 -33.68 49.41
CA ASN A 12 1.20 -33.75 48.73
C ASN A 12 0.49 -32.39 48.65
N LYS A 13 0.77 -31.48 49.59
CA LYS A 13 0.23 -30.11 49.59
C LYS A 13 0.96 -29.14 48.63
N ILE A 14 2.02 -29.59 47.96
CA ILE A 14 2.70 -28.76 46.96
C ILE A 14 1.74 -28.51 45.80
N ASN A 15 1.35 -27.25 45.60
CA ASN A 15 0.57 -26.85 44.43
C ASN A 15 1.49 -26.76 43.21
N TYR A 16 1.18 -27.55 42.17
CA TYR A 16 1.93 -27.62 40.93
C TYR A 16 1.41 -26.67 39.84
N ASP A 17 0.22 -26.08 40.00
CA ASP A 17 -0.49 -25.34 38.95
C ASP A 17 0.20 -24.01 38.60
N ASN A 18 1.00 -23.47 39.52
CA ASN A 18 1.70 -22.20 39.35
C ASN A 18 3.16 -22.33 38.85
N LEU A 19 3.62 -23.55 38.53
CA LEU A 19 5.01 -23.78 38.12
C LEU A 19 5.17 -23.59 36.62
N LYS A 20 5.78 -22.46 36.22
CA LYS A 20 5.88 -22.08 34.80
C LYS A 20 7.27 -22.29 34.22
N ASN A 21 8.31 -22.28 35.04
CA ASN A 21 9.69 -22.31 34.56
C ASN A 21 10.59 -23.25 35.38
N HIS A 22 11.82 -23.45 34.88
CA HIS A 22 12.81 -24.31 35.53
C HIS A 22 13.22 -23.79 36.93
N SER A 23 13.19 -22.47 37.15
CA SER A 23 13.50 -21.86 38.45
C SER A 23 12.49 -22.27 39.52
N ASP A 24 11.21 -22.32 39.17
CA ASP A 24 10.14 -22.76 40.07
C ASP A 24 10.34 -24.22 40.49
N TRP A 25 10.68 -25.10 39.53
CA TRP A 25 10.99 -26.50 39.80
C TRP A 25 12.27 -26.69 40.61
N LYS A 26 13.29 -25.84 40.43
CA LYS A 26 14.50 -25.84 41.28
C LYS A 26 14.17 -25.55 42.74
N LYS A 27 13.31 -24.56 43.01
CA LYS A 27 12.87 -24.23 44.39
C LYS A 27 12.15 -25.40 45.04
N ILE A 28 11.30 -26.10 44.29
CA ILE A 28 10.60 -27.28 44.83
C ILE A 28 11.56 -28.45 45.03
N ASN A 29 12.48 -28.71 44.11
CA ASN A 29 13.51 -29.74 44.30
C ASN A 29 14.27 -29.53 45.60
N HIS A 30 14.70 -28.30 45.89
CA HIS A 30 15.36 -27.98 47.15
C HIS A 30 14.46 -28.26 48.37
N LYS A 31 13.17 -27.87 48.32
CA LYS A 31 12.20 -28.21 49.38
C LYS A 31 12.07 -29.72 49.58
N ILE A 32 11.99 -30.50 48.50
CA ILE A 32 11.92 -31.96 48.56
C ILE A 32 13.20 -32.55 49.15
N GLU A 33 14.38 -32.01 48.82
CA GLU A 33 15.65 -32.42 49.41
C GLU A 33 15.71 -32.13 50.92
N MET A 34 15.25 -30.96 51.36
CA MET A 34 15.15 -30.66 52.79
C MET A 34 14.20 -31.64 53.51
N ILE A 35 13.04 -31.95 52.91
CA ILE A 35 12.10 -32.93 53.49
C ILE A 35 12.72 -34.33 53.59
N LYS A 36 13.53 -34.74 52.61
CA LYS A 36 14.28 -36.01 52.66
C LYS A 36 15.34 -36.02 53.76
N LYS A 37 16.06 -34.92 53.96
CA LYS A 37 17.01 -34.77 55.07
C LYS A 37 16.29 -34.86 56.43
N GLU A 38 15.21 -34.09 56.60
CA GLU A 38 14.36 -34.13 57.81
C GLU A 38 13.76 -35.53 58.08
N TRP A 39 13.56 -36.33 57.03
CA TRP A 39 13.08 -37.71 57.18
C TRP A 39 14.17 -38.65 57.73
N ASN A 40 15.40 -38.49 57.24
CA ASN A 40 16.56 -39.32 57.59
C ASN A 40 17.10 -39.00 59.00
N GLU A 41 17.05 -37.74 59.42
CA GLU A 41 17.50 -37.30 60.76
C GLU A 41 16.56 -37.78 61.90
N LYS A 42 15.29 -38.09 61.58
CA LYS A 42 14.33 -38.55 62.59
C LYS A 42 14.53 -40.03 62.93
N LEU A 43 14.82 -40.29 64.21
CA LEU A 43 14.98 -41.62 64.81
C LEU A 43 13.85 -42.61 64.42
N PRO A 44 14.19 -43.91 64.26
CA PRO A 44 13.25 -44.92 63.83
C PRO A 44 12.13 -45.13 64.85
N ILE A 45 10.91 -45.20 64.35
CA ILE A 45 9.71 -45.62 65.07
C ILE A 45 9.64 -47.16 64.95
N ASN A 46 8.83 -47.85 65.76
CA ASN A 46 8.55 -49.29 65.61
C ASN A 46 8.47 -49.72 64.12
N LYS A 47 9.13 -50.83 63.76
CA LYS A 47 9.32 -51.37 62.40
C LYS A 47 8.07 -51.24 61.52
N ASN A 48 6.89 -51.63 62.03
CA ASN A 48 5.63 -51.57 61.28
C ASN A 48 5.19 -50.13 60.94
N GLN A 49 5.28 -49.21 61.90
CA GLN A 49 4.94 -47.80 61.69
C GLN A 49 5.95 -47.10 60.79
N ASN A 50 7.23 -47.49 60.85
CA ASN A 50 8.27 -46.96 59.97
C ASN A 50 8.04 -47.42 58.53
N LYS A 51 7.68 -48.69 58.29
CA LYS A 51 7.33 -49.23 56.96
C LYS A 51 6.14 -48.50 56.35
N GLN A 52 5.05 -48.30 57.10
CA GLN A 52 3.88 -47.57 56.62
C GLN A 52 4.18 -46.10 56.29
N SER A 53 4.95 -45.42 57.15
CA SER A 53 5.31 -44.02 56.93
C SER A 53 6.24 -43.90 55.71
N TRP A 54 7.18 -44.85 55.54
CA TRP A 54 8.06 -44.93 54.37
C TRP A 54 7.28 -45.08 53.07
N ASN A 55 6.33 -46.02 53.01
CA ASN A 55 5.48 -46.23 51.84
C ASN A 55 4.72 -44.95 51.44
N LYS A 56 4.21 -44.18 52.42
CA LYS A 56 3.56 -42.89 52.16
C LYS A 56 4.52 -41.86 51.57
N LEU A 57 5.74 -41.75 52.11
CA LEU A 57 6.76 -40.84 51.57
C LEU A 57 7.16 -41.22 50.15
N THR A 58 7.40 -42.50 49.89
CA THR A 58 7.80 -42.97 48.55
C THR A 58 6.72 -42.69 47.52
N GLU A 59 5.44 -42.84 47.89
CA GLU A 59 4.32 -42.54 47.00
C GLU A 59 4.24 -41.04 46.70
N SER A 60 4.36 -40.19 47.71
CA SER A 60 4.42 -38.73 47.54
C SER A 60 5.60 -38.29 46.65
N LEU A 61 6.78 -38.89 46.84
CA LEU A 61 7.96 -38.62 46.01
C LEU A 61 7.80 -39.12 44.57
N LYS A 62 7.13 -40.26 44.37
CA LYS A 62 6.81 -40.80 43.04
C LYS A 62 5.86 -39.86 42.30
N ASN A 63 4.81 -39.38 42.96
CA ASN A 63 3.87 -38.41 42.40
C ASN A 63 4.56 -37.09 42.03
N PHE A 64 5.42 -36.57 42.91
CA PHE A 64 6.25 -35.41 42.62
C PHE A 64 7.12 -35.61 41.36
N LYS A 65 7.87 -36.71 41.28
CA LYS A 65 8.70 -37.05 40.12
C LYS A 65 7.89 -37.19 38.84
N ASN A 66 6.70 -37.80 38.91
CA ASN A 66 5.81 -37.92 37.76
C ASN A 66 5.38 -36.55 37.24
N LYS A 67 4.97 -35.63 38.12
CA LYS A 67 4.61 -34.25 37.75
C LYS A 67 5.80 -33.49 37.16
N GLN A 68 6.98 -33.62 37.76
CA GLN A 68 8.21 -33.02 37.25
C GLN A 68 8.57 -33.53 35.85
N ASN A 69 8.53 -34.85 35.66
CA ASN A 69 8.82 -35.48 34.38
C ASN A 69 7.81 -35.04 33.32
N GLN A 70 6.53 -34.96 33.67
CA GLN A 70 5.48 -34.47 32.77
C GLN A 70 5.73 -33.01 32.36
N PHE A 71 6.09 -32.13 33.30
CA PHE A 71 6.43 -30.74 32.99
C PHE A 71 7.59 -30.64 32.01
N TYR A 72 8.72 -31.30 32.26
CA TYR A 72 9.88 -31.22 31.36
C TYR A 72 9.63 -31.91 30.01
N LYS A 73 8.79 -32.95 29.96
CA LYS A 73 8.33 -33.52 28.68
C LYS A 73 7.51 -32.50 27.90
N ASN A 74 6.52 -31.87 28.51
CA ASN A 74 5.69 -30.85 27.86
C ASN A 74 6.51 -29.62 27.45
N GLN A 75 7.44 -29.17 28.29
CA GLN A 75 8.35 -28.06 27.96
C GLN A 75 9.22 -28.39 26.73
N LYS A 76 9.73 -29.63 26.63
CA LYS A 76 10.49 -30.07 25.44
C LYS A 76 9.62 -30.09 24.18
N ILE A 77 8.36 -30.51 24.28
CA ILE A 77 7.40 -30.50 23.17
C ILE A 77 7.12 -29.05 22.75
N ASN A 78 6.75 -28.18 23.69
CA ASN A 78 6.49 -26.76 23.42
C ASN A 78 7.70 -26.06 22.78
N HIS A 79 8.92 -26.33 23.27
CA HIS A 79 10.13 -25.76 22.66
C HIS A 79 10.36 -26.24 21.22
N LYS A 80 10.02 -27.49 20.89
CA LYS A 80 10.10 -27.99 19.51
C LYS A 80 9.06 -27.31 18.62
N GLU A 81 7.81 -27.23 19.07
CA GLU A 81 6.76 -26.54 18.31
C GLU A 81 7.08 -25.06 18.09
N ASN A 82 7.63 -24.40 19.11
CA ASN A 82 8.06 -23.01 19.01
C ASN A 82 9.26 -22.83 18.07
N GLU A 83 10.18 -23.80 18.06
CA GLU A 83 11.31 -23.83 17.12
C GLU A 83 10.80 -23.92 15.69
N GLU A 84 9.88 -24.86 15.41
CA GLU A 84 9.27 -25.02 14.09
C GLU A 84 8.49 -23.76 13.65
N LYS A 85 7.70 -23.15 14.54
CA LYS A 85 6.98 -21.90 14.26
C LYS A 85 7.95 -20.75 13.93
N LYS A 86 9.08 -20.63 14.64
CA LYS A 86 10.10 -19.61 14.34
C LYS A 86 10.79 -19.86 13.00
N ILE A 87 11.08 -21.12 12.68
CA ILE A 87 11.68 -21.49 11.39
C ILE A 87 10.70 -21.16 10.25
N LYS A 88 9.44 -21.56 10.36
CA LYS A 88 8.38 -21.24 9.38
C LYS A 88 8.23 -19.74 9.18
N LEU A 89 8.25 -18.94 10.26
CA LEU A 89 8.21 -17.48 10.16
C LEU A 89 9.40 -16.92 9.37
N ILE A 90 10.60 -17.46 9.57
CA ILE A 90 11.79 -17.06 8.81
C ILE A 90 11.64 -17.45 7.33
N GLU A 91 11.12 -18.62 7.02
CA GLU A 91 10.88 -19.07 5.64
C GLU A 91 9.84 -18.22 4.92
N GLU A 92 8.72 -17.92 5.58
CA GLU A 92 7.68 -16.99 5.09
C GLU A 92 8.30 -15.64 4.70
N LEU A 93 9.10 -15.07 5.59
CA LEU A 93 9.77 -13.79 5.36
C LEU A 93 10.86 -13.89 4.28
N SER A 94 11.55 -15.01 4.19
CA SER A 94 12.63 -15.22 3.20
C SER A 94 12.11 -15.22 1.78
N LYS A 95 10.90 -15.75 1.56
CA LYS A 95 10.23 -15.75 0.24
C LYS A 95 9.87 -14.35 -0.24
N ILE A 96 9.60 -13.43 0.68
CA ILE A 96 9.15 -12.06 0.36
C ILE A 96 10.24 -11.00 0.58
N LYS A 97 11.46 -11.40 0.95
CA LYS A 97 12.53 -10.47 1.36
C LYS A 97 12.97 -9.49 0.28
N ASP A 98 12.75 -9.84 -0.99
CA ASP A 98 13.16 -9.04 -2.16
C ASP A 98 12.03 -8.20 -2.75
N ASN A 99 10.81 -8.31 -2.22
CA ASN A 99 9.66 -7.54 -2.69
C ASN A 99 9.55 -6.21 -1.90
N TYR A 100 10.32 -5.21 -2.32
CA TYR A 100 10.47 -3.94 -1.60
C TYR A 100 9.38 -2.89 -1.90
N ASP A 101 8.67 -3.02 -3.02
CA ASP A 101 7.66 -2.03 -3.47
C ASP A 101 6.26 -2.29 -2.91
N CYS A 102 6.06 -3.45 -2.28
CA CYS A 102 4.76 -3.83 -1.76
C CYS A 102 4.58 -3.40 -0.29
N ASN A 103 3.62 -2.50 -0.04
CA ASN A 103 3.20 -2.10 1.30
C ASN A 103 2.78 -3.30 2.18
N GLU A 104 2.25 -4.37 1.58
CA GLU A 104 1.89 -5.58 2.33
C GLU A 104 3.13 -6.32 2.84
N THR A 105 4.19 -6.42 2.02
CA THR A 105 5.46 -7.02 2.43
C THR A 105 6.05 -6.26 3.62
N TYR A 106 6.05 -4.92 3.57
CA TYR A 106 6.48 -4.10 4.71
C TYR A 106 5.68 -4.40 5.98
N LYS A 107 4.34 -4.45 5.89
CA LYS A 107 3.48 -4.81 7.03
C LYS A 107 3.78 -6.21 7.57
N LYS A 108 4.00 -7.20 6.70
CA LYS A 108 4.38 -8.56 7.12
C LYS A 108 5.69 -8.58 7.92
N PHE A 109 6.71 -7.84 7.46
CA PHE A 109 7.97 -7.70 8.21
C PHE A 109 7.80 -6.99 9.55
N VAL A 110 6.98 -5.94 9.62
CA VAL A 110 6.68 -5.24 10.88
C VAL A 110 5.96 -6.16 11.87
N ASN A 111 4.89 -6.84 11.42
CA ASN A 111 4.08 -7.75 12.23
C ASN A 111 4.86 -9.01 12.64
N SER A 112 5.92 -9.37 11.92
CA SER A 112 6.74 -10.53 12.31
C SER A 112 7.38 -10.37 13.70
N ARG A 113 7.62 -9.13 14.16
CA ARG A 113 8.19 -8.88 15.49
C ARG A 113 7.23 -9.25 16.61
N SER A 114 5.94 -8.99 16.46
CA SER A 114 4.93 -9.41 17.45
C SER A 114 4.76 -10.93 17.41
N ARG A 115 4.60 -11.51 16.22
CA ARG A 115 4.53 -12.97 16.04
C ARG A 115 5.73 -13.69 16.66
N TRP A 116 6.95 -13.15 16.48
CA TRP A 116 8.16 -13.72 17.09
C TRP A 116 8.10 -13.77 18.62
N LYS A 117 7.59 -12.71 19.26
CA LYS A 117 7.41 -12.65 20.71
C LYS A 117 6.31 -13.60 21.18
N GLU A 118 5.20 -13.67 20.46
CA GLU A 118 4.05 -14.53 20.76
C GLU A 118 4.39 -16.03 20.73
N ILE A 119 5.30 -16.47 19.85
CA ILE A 119 5.72 -17.88 19.78
C ILE A 119 6.40 -18.32 21.09
N GLY A 120 7.10 -17.43 21.80
CA GLY A 120 7.74 -17.76 23.07
C GLY A 120 9.11 -18.42 22.95
N GLU A 121 9.53 -19.09 24.02
CA GLU A 121 10.92 -19.56 24.19
C GLU A 121 11.20 -20.89 23.49
N ILE A 122 12.47 -21.08 23.12
CA ILE A 122 13.01 -22.31 22.53
C ILE A 122 14.29 -22.68 23.27
N ASN A 123 14.83 -23.87 22.99
CA ASN A 123 16.08 -24.33 23.61
C ASN A 123 17.21 -23.31 23.39
N TYR A 124 17.86 -22.89 24.48
CA TYR A 124 18.95 -21.91 24.50
C TYR A 124 20.01 -22.17 23.43
N LYS A 125 20.44 -23.42 23.26
CA LYS A 125 21.49 -23.80 22.29
C LYS A 125 21.16 -23.45 20.83
N LYS A 126 19.87 -23.44 20.48
CA LYS A 126 19.40 -23.12 19.12
C LYS A 126 18.85 -21.70 19.01
N SER A 127 18.42 -21.11 20.14
CA SER A 127 17.81 -19.79 20.20
C SER A 127 18.65 -18.73 19.51
N GLU A 128 19.94 -18.68 19.83
CA GLU A 128 20.86 -17.70 19.27
C GLU A 128 20.97 -17.80 17.74
N LYS A 129 21.18 -19.02 17.22
CA LYS A 129 21.31 -19.24 15.77
C LYS A 129 20.05 -18.82 15.00
N ILE A 130 18.86 -19.18 15.51
CA ILE A 130 17.58 -18.85 14.87
C ILE A 130 17.31 -17.33 14.98
N TRP A 131 17.62 -16.73 16.13
CA TRP A 131 17.52 -15.28 16.32
C TRP A 131 18.42 -14.49 15.36
N ILE A 132 19.69 -14.89 15.21
CA ILE A 132 20.62 -14.25 14.28
C ILE A 132 20.08 -14.31 12.85
N LYS A 133 19.58 -15.47 12.40
CA LYS A 133 18.96 -15.63 11.07
C LYS A 133 17.79 -14.67 10.88
N TYR A 134 16.84 -14.64 11.82
CA TYR A 134 15.69 -13.74 11.77
C TYR A 134 16.11 -12.27 11.74
N ASN A 135 17.01 -11.87 12.64
CA ASN A 135 17.44 -10.48 12.75
C ASN A 135 18.19 -10.01 11.50
N ASN A 136 19.05 -10.86 10.94
CA ASN A 136 19.76 -10.56 9.68
C ASN A 136 18.78 -10.41 8.51
N LEU A 137 17.75 -11.26 8.43
CA LEU A 137 16.71 -11.17 7.42
C LEU A 137 15.93 -9.85 7.53
N CYS A 138 15.53 -9.46 8.74
CA CYS A 138 14.87 -8.18 8.97
C CYS A 138 15.78 -7.00 8.62
N LYS A 139 17.06 -7.03 9.05
CA LYS A 139 18.04 -5.98 8.72
C LYS A 139 18.22 -5.83 7.22
N TYR A 140 18.33 -6.94 6.50
CA TYR A 140 18.43 -6.97 5.04
C TYR A 140 17.22 -6.28 4.39
N PHE A 141 16.01 -6.70 4.74
CA PHE A 141 14.78 -6.13 4.18
C PHE A 141 14.67 -4.62 4.44
N PHE A 142 14.81 -4.18 5.70
CA PHE A 142 14.64 -2.75 6.05
C PHE A 142 15.73 -1.87 5.45
N LYS A 143 16.97 -2.37 5.31
CA LYS A 143 18.05 -1.67 4.62
C LYS A 143 17.69 -1.45 3.15
N ASN A 144 17.29 -2.50 2.44
CA ASN A 144 17.00 -2.43 1.01
C ASN A 144 15.72 -1.63 0.72
N HIS A 145 14.67 -1.80 1.53
CA HIS A 145 13.47 -0.97 1.45
C HIS A 145 13.79 0.52 1.61
N LYS A 146 14.67 0.89 2.55
CA LYS A 146 15.11 2.29 2.71
C LYS A 146 15.85 2.80 1.47
N ILE A 147 16.77 2.01 0.93
CA ILE A 147 17.53 2.34 -0.29
C ILE A 147 16.56 2.53 -1.47
N ASN A 148 15.60 1.63 -1.65
CA ASN A 148 14.62 1.70 -2.72
C ASN A 148 13.76 2.97 -2.61
N LYS A 149 13.24 3.27 -1.42
CA LYS A 149 12.49 4.51 -1.16
C LYS A 149 13.32 5.76 -1.45
N GLN A 150 14.61 5.76 -1.11
CA GLN A 150 15.52 6.87 -1.44
C GLN A 150 15.75 7.01 -2.95
N LYS A 151 15.96 5.90 -3.67
CA LYS A 151 16.08 5.90 -5.13
C LYS A 151 14.83 6.50 -5.78
N ILE A 152 13.65 5.99 -5.42
CA ILE A 152 12.36 6.52 -5.89
C ILE A 152 12.24 8.02 -5.59
N THR A 153 12.65 8.46 -4.39
CA THR A 153 12.60 9.89 -4.01
C THR A 153 13.55 10.75 -4.85
N ASN A 154 14.77 10.28 -5.10
CA ASN A 154 15.76 11.00 -5.89
C ASN A 154 15.35 11.07 -7.35
N GLU A 155 14.88 9.97 -7.92
CA GLU A 155 14.31 9.93 -9.25
C GLU A 155 13.11 10.89 -9.39
N ARG A 156 12.27 10.98 -8.36
CA ARG A 156 11.17 11.94 -8.31
C ARG A 156 11.67 13.39 -8.32
N LYS A 157 12.70 13.71 -7.54
CA LYS A 157 13.33 15.04 -7.53
C LYS A 157 13.89 15.41 -8.91
N VAL A 158 14.62 14.49 -9.55
CA VAL A 158 15.17 14.74 -10.90
C VAL A 158 14.06 15.06 -11.90
N ILE A 159 12.97 14.29 -11.89
CA ILE A 159 11.80 14.54 -12.77
C ILE A 159 11.16 15.90 -12.47
N PHE A 160 10.98 16.22 -11.18
CA PHE A 160 10.45 17.51 -10.74
C PHE A 160 11.30 18.68 -11.26
N ASP A 161 12.62 18.59 -11.14
CA ASP A 161 13.54 19.63 -11.61
C ASP A 161 13.54 19.76 -13.14
N LEU A 162 13.49 18.64 -13.87
CA LEU A 162 13.36 18.63 -15.33
C LEU A 162 12.06 19.32 -15.78
N LYS A 163 10.93 18.99 -15.16
CA LYS A 163 9.62 19.63 -15.43
C LYS A 163 9.67 21.13 -15.15
N ASN A 164 10.21 21.54 -13.99
CA ASN A 164 10.34 22.96 -13.65
C ASN A 164 11.26 23.72 -14.60
N ASN A 165 12.33 23.09 -15.09
CA ASN A 165 13.21 23.71 -16.08
C ASN A 165 12.50 23.95 -17.42
N ILE A 166 11.63 23.03 -17.85
CA ILE A 166 10.79 23.25 -19.04
C ILE A 166 9.84 24.43 -18.80
N ILE A 167 9.15 24.47 -17.65
CA ILE A 167 8.26 25.57 -17.27
C ILE A 167 9.00 26.92 -17.28
N LYS A 168 10.20 27.00 -16.68
CA LYS A 168 11.03 28.22 -16.68
C LYS A 168 11.40 28.65 -18.10
N LYS A 169 11.83 27.72 -18.96
CA LYS A 169 12.16 28.01 -20.37
C LYS A 169 10.95 28.52 -21.15
N LEU A 170 9.78 27.92 -20.95
CA LEU A 170 8.54 28.37 -21.58
C LEU A 170 8.14 29.77 -21.09
N LYS A 171 8.16 30.03 -19.78
CA LYS A 171 7.90 31.36 -19.23
C LYS A 171 8.85 32.41 -19.78
N LYS A 172 10.14 32.11 -19.90
CA LYS A 172 11.11 33.03 -20.53
C LYS A 172 10.76 33.31 -22.00
N SER A 173 10.39 32.29 -22.77
CA SER A 173 9.95 32.50 -24.15
C SER A 173 8.66 33.32 -24.27
N ILE A 174 7.81 33.32 -23.23
CA ILE A 174 6.63 34.20 -23.15
C ILE A 174 7.03 35.67 -23.15
N TYR A 175 8.03 36.03 -22.35
CA TYR A 175 8.54 37.41 -22.31
C TYR A 175 9.22 37.83 -23.63
N GLU A 176 9.94 36.92 -24.27
CA GLU A 176 10.67 37.20 -25.52
C GLU A 176 9.78 37.22 -26.78
N ASN A 177 8.50 36.83 -26.66
CA ASN A 177 7.52 36.74 -27.74
C ASN A 177 7.95 35.91 -28.98
N THR A 178 8.83 34.93 -28.78
CA THR A 178 9.38 34.08 -29.85
C THR A 178 8.60 32.77 -30.02
N PHE A 179 7.34 32.86 -30.50
CA PHE A 179 6.47 31.69 -30.62
C PHE A 179 6.21 31.22 -32.05
N LYS A 180 6.48 29.92 -32.26
CA LYS A 180 6.05 29.15 -33.44
C LYS A 180 5.41 27.83 -32.97
N PRO A 181 4.33 27.35 -33.60
CA PRO A 181 3.64 26.11 -33.21
C PRO A 181 4.59 24.90 -33.07
N LYS A 182 5.61 24.78 -33.93
CA LYS A 182 6.62 23.70 -33.85
C LYS A 182 7.41 23.69 -32.53
N LYS A 183 7.68 24.86 -31.94
CA LYS A 183 8.41 24.97 -30.66
C LYS A 183 7.55 24.51 -29.48
N ILE A 184 6.23 24.75 -29.55
CA ILE A 184 5.25 24.25 -28.56
C ILE A 184 5.19 22.73 -28.63
N GLU A 185 5.05 22.18 -29.84
CA GLU A 185 5.04 20.73 -30.08
C GLU A 185 6.27 20.04 -29.50
N TYR A 186 7.46 20.63 -29.68
CA TYR A 186 8.71 20.13 -29.10
C TYR A 186 8.66 20.01 -27.56
N TYR A 187 8.21 21.07 -26.87
CA TYR A 187 8.14 21.06 -25.41
C TYR A 187 7.05 20.13 -24.88
N VAL A 188 5.93 20.00 -25.60
CA VAL A 188 4.87 19.04 -25.25
C VAL A 188 5.38 17.61 -25.37
N ASN A 189 6.10 17.26 -26.44
CA ASN A 189 6.67 15.92 -26.59
C ASN A 189 7.71 15.62 -25.51
N LYS A 190 8.60 16.59 -25.23
CA LYS A 190 9.58 16.44 -24.15
C LYS A 190 8.94 16.29 -22.77
N TRP A 191 7.81 16.95 -22.52
CA TRP A 191 7.02 16.78 -21.30
C TRP A 191 6.45 15.37 -21.16
N ILE A 192 5.98 14.82 -22.28
CA ILE A 192 5.42 13.46 -22.37
C ILE A 192 6.51 12.41 -22.11
N GLU A 193 7.67 12.52 -22.75
CA GLU A 193 8.82 11.63 -22.56
C GLU A 193 9.27 11.56 -21.09
N ILE A 194 9.25 12.69 -20.37
CA ILE A 194 9.57 12.74 -18.94
C ILE A 194 8.51 12.03 -18.08
N SER A 195 7.27 11.95 -18.57
CA SER A 195 6.09 11.50 -17.82
C SER A 195 5.69 10.05 -18.12
N GLU A 196 6.09 9.47 -19.26
CA GLU A 196 5.71 8.11 -19.70
C GLU A 196 6.09 6.97 -18.75
N ASN A 197 6.91 7.22 -17.72
CA ASN A 197 7.53 6.16 -16.94
C ASN A 197 7.12 6.07 -15.46
N LYS A 198 6.24 6.92 -14.90
CA LYS A 198 5.97 6.91 -13.43
C LYS A 198 4.55 7.31 -13.03
N GLU A 199 4.06 6.72 -11.93
CA GLU A 199 2.78 7.03 -11.30
C GLU A 199 2.55 8.55 -11.14
N ASN A 200 1.30 8.97 -11.36
CA ASN A 200 0.86 10.35 -11.47
C ASN A 200 0.92 11.10 -10.13
N ILE A 201 2.12 11.54 -9.74
CA ILE A 201 2.37 12.31 -8.51
C ILE A 201 2.50 13.82 -8.82
N TYR A 202 2.49 14.21 -10.10
CA TYR A 202 2.81 15.58 -10.56
C TYR A 202 1.64 16.37 -11.12
N GLN A 203 0.39 15.97 -10.85
CA GLN A 203 -0.82 16.63 -11.37
C GLN A 203 -0.76 18.16 -11.31
N LYS A 204 -0.39 18.74 -10.15
CA LYS A 204 -0.27 20.19 -9.97
C LYS A 204 0.71 20.84 -10.95
N ILE A 205 1.82 20.17 -11.24
CA ILE A 205 2.85 20.66 -12.16
C ILE A 205 2.38 20.54 -13.61
N ASP A 206 1.65 19.47 -13.92
CA ASP A 206 1.04 19.28 -15.24
C ASP A 206 -0.04 20.34 -15.51
N ASP A 207 -0.84 20.70 -14.50
CA ASP A 207 -1.81 21.79 -14.59
C ASP A 207 -1.13 23.15 -14.83
N ILE A 208 -0.02 23.43 -14.11
CA ILE A 208 0.78 24.63 -14.35
C ILE A 208 1.33 24.64 -15.77
N PHE A 209 1.88 23.53 -16.26
CA PHE A 209 2.38 23.43 -17.62
C PHE A 209 1.27 23.69 -18.65
N LEU A 210 0.09 23.09 -18.47
CA LEU A 210 -1.08 23.29 -19.33
C LEU A 210 -1.52 24.76 -19.37
N SER A 211 -1.58 25.44 -18.23
CA SER A 211 -1.93 26.87 -18.18
C SER A 211 -0.94 27.76 -18.97
N ILE A 212 0.36 27.45 -18.90
CA ILE A 212 1.40 28.14 -19.67
C ILE A 212 1.23 27.89 -21.17
N ILE A 213 0.90 26.65 -21.57
CA ILE A 213 0.61 26.34 -22.97
C ILE A 213 -0.62 27.11 -23.47
N GLU A 214 -1.68 27.23 -22.67
CA GLU A 214 -2.86 28.03 -23.02
C GLU A 214 -2.51 29.50 -23.25
N GLU A 215 -1.74 30.10 -22.33
CA GLU A 215 -1.29 31.48 -22.44
C GLU A 215 -0.47 31.71 -23.72
N ILE A 216 0.43 30.77 -24.05
CA ILE A 216 1.23 30.84 -25.29
C ILE A 216 0.32 30.78 -26.52
N ILE A 217 -0.64 29.85 -26.54
CA ILE A 217 -1.56 29.69 -27.69
C ILE A 217 -2.45 30.94 -27.86
N GLU A 218 -2.87 31.58 -26.77
CA GLU A 218 -3.64 32.83 -26.83
C GLU A 218 -2.86 33.97 -27.48
N LYS A 219 -1.56 34.05 -27.23
CA LYS A 219 -0.65 35.04 -27.82
C LYS A 219 -0.31 34.78 -29.29
N LEU A 220 -0.62 33.61 -29.85
CA LEU A 220 -0.40 33.31 -31.26
C LEU A 220 -1.35 34.13 -32.16
N LYS A 221 -0.82 34.63 -33.28
CA LYS A 221 -1.58 35.32 -34.35
C LYS A 221 -2.21 34.30 -35.31
N ILE A 222 -3.09 33.45 -34.81
CA ILE A 222 -3.83 32.42 -35.56
C ILE A 222 -5.34 32.54 -35.27
N SER A 223 -6.19 31.88 -36.06
CA SER A 223 -7.64 31.94 -35.88
C SER A 223 -8.07 31.34 -34.52
N ASN A 224 -9.19 31.82 -33.96
CA ASN A 224 -9.73 31.28 -32.70
C ASN A 224 -10.01 29.78 -32.79
N GLN A 225 -10.41 29.32 -33.98
CA GLN A 225 -10.65 27.90 -34.26
C GLN A 225 -9.36 27.08 -34.13
N GLU A 226 -8.27 27.51 -34.77
CA GLU A 226 -6.97 26.84 -34.68
C GLU A 226 -6.40 26.87 -33.26
N LYS A 227 -6.63 27.96 -32.50
CA LYS A 227 -6.26 28.03 -31.08
C LYS A 227 -6.97 26.95 -30.27
N GLU A 228 -8.29 26.83 -30.44
CA GLU A 228 -9.06 25.80 -29.76
C GLU A 228 -8.61 24.38 -30.13
N ASP A 229 -8.28 24.14 -31.39
CA ASP A 229 -7.84 22.83 -31.87
C ASP A 229 -6.45 22.47 -31.32
N LEU A 230 -5.52 23.44 -31.24
CA LEU A 230 -4.22 23.24 -30.59
C LEU A 230 -4.34 23.02 -29.08
N LYS A 231 -5.16 23.83 -28.39
CA LYS A 231 -5.45 23.62 -26.95
C LYS A 231 -5.98 22.21 -26.75
N PHE A 232 -6.98 21.80 -27.51
CA PHE A 232 -7.54 20.46 -27.41
C PHE A 232 -6.50 19.37 -27.70
N LYS A 233 -5.71 19.50 -28.77
CA LYS A 233 -4.64 18.55 -29.13
C LYS A 233 -3.65 18.34 -27.99
N TYR A 234 -3.10 19.41 -27.41
CA TYR A 234 -2.09 19.29 -26.36
C TYR A 234 -2.68 18.89 -25.01
N PHE A 235 -3.85 19.41 -24.64
CA PHE A 235 -4.54 19.02 -23.43
C PHE A 235 -4.89 17.54 -23.46
N THR A 236 -5.42 17.02 -24.58
CA THR A 236 -5.66 15.59 -24.72
C THR A 236 -4.36 14.81 -24.66
N LYS A 237 -3.30 15.21 -25.36
CA LYS A 237 -2.02 14.48 -25.35
C LYS A 237 -1.37 14.38 -23.96
N ILE A 238 -1.43 15.44 -23.15
CA ILE A 238 -0.86 15.47 -21.79
C ILE A 238 -1.79 14.77 -20.80
N SER A 239 -3.10 14.95 -20.96
CA SER A 239 -4.08 14.24 -20.12
C SER A 239 -4.12 12.75 -20.42
N LYS A 240 -3.75 12.30 -21.64
CA LYS A 240 -3.55 10.87 -21.97
C LYS A 240 -2.55 10.16 -21.05
N LEU A 241 -1.67 10.90 -20.38
CA LEU A 241 -0.72 10.39 -19.39
C LEU A 241 -1.25 10.40 -17.95
N ASN A 242 -2.38 11.07 -17.70
CA ASN A 242 -2.78 11.54 -16.37
C ASN A 242 -4.20 11.19 -15.91
N LEU A 243 -5.03 10.55 -16.73
CA LEU A 243 -6.45 10.50 -16.43
C LEU A 243 -6.86 9.34 -15.50
N SER A 244 -7.36 9.69 -14.31
CA SER A 244 -8.32 8.84 -13.60
C SER A 244 -9.59 8.70 -14.45
N LYS A 245 -10.14 7.49 -14.58
CA LYS A 245 -11.37 7.20 -15.36
C LYS A 245 -12.51 8.21 -15.10
N THR A 246 -12.58 8.75 -13.88
CA THR A 246 -13.60 9.69 -13.40
C THR A 246 -13.51 11.07 -14.06
N SER A 247 -12.31 11.60 -14.27
CA SER A 247 -12.11 12.94 -14.85
C SER A 247 -12.44 12.99 -16.35
N ILE A 248 -12.11 11.92 -17.09
CA ILE A 248 -12.52 11.72 -18.50
C ILE A 248 -14.03 11.74 -18.61
N LYS A 249 -14.70 10.96 -17.75
CA LYS A 249 -16.16 10.86 -17.73
C LYS A 249 -16.80 12.23 -17.53
N ASN A 250 -16.28 13.05 -16.60
CA ASN A 250 -16.79 14.39 -16.36
C ASN A 250 -16.58 15.33 -17.55
N LYS A 251 -15.43 15.25 -18.24
CA LYS A 251 -15.15 16.06 -19.45
C LYS A 251 -16.06 15.66 -20.61
N ILE A 252 -16.31 14.36 -20.81
CA ILE A 252 -17.28 13.83 -21.79
C ILE A 252 -18.68 14.38 -21.48
N ILE A 253 -19.14 14.29 -20.23
CA ILE A 253 -20.46 14.79 -19.82
C ILE A 253 -20.62 16.29 -20.10
N LEU A 254 -19.57 17.09 -19.87
CA LEU A 254 -19.60 18.53 -20.17
C LEU A 254 -19.71 18.79 -21.68
N LEU A 255 -18.98 18.04 -22.50
CA LEU A 255 -19.06 18.13 -23.96
C LEU A 255 -20.44 17.68 -24.47
N GLU A 256 -21.01 16.60 -23.93
CA GLU A 256 -22.37 16.15 -24.26
C GLU A 256 -23.40 17.26 -23.98
N LYS A 257 -23.31 17.91 -22.81
CA LYS A 257 -24.19 19.04 -22.47
C LYS A 257 -24.02 20.20 -23.45
N LYS A 258 -22.77 20.56 -23.81
CA LYS A 258 -22.48 21.65 -24.76
C LYS A 258 -22.98 21.31 -26.17
N ILE A 259 -22.76 20.09 -26.65
CA ILE A 259 -23.28 19.61 -27.94
C ILE A 259 -24.81 19.69 -27.94
N LYS A 260 -25.46 19.26 -26.84
CA LYS A 260 -26.92 19.30 -26.70
C LYS A 260 -27.49 20.73 -26.70
N SER A 261 -26.80 21.71 -26.13
CA SER A 261 -27.23 23.11 -26.22
C SER A 261 -27.05 23.68 -27.61
N ILE A 262 -25.94 23.37 -28.28
CA ILE A 262 -25.64 23.83 -29.65
C ILE A 262 -26.65 23.23 -30.64
N THR A 263 -26.97 21.93 -30.53
CA THR A 263 -27.99 21.28 -31.38
C THR A 263 -29.37 21.91 -31.18
N LYS A 264 -29.75 22.23 -29.94
CA LYS A 264 -31.03 22.91 -29.65
C LYS A 264 -31.09 24.30 -30.29
N ASN A 265 -30.02 25.09 -30.15
CA ASN A 265 -29.94 26.42 -30.74
C ASN A 265 -29.99 26.37 -32.28
N LEU A 266 -29.31 25.40 -32.88
CA LEU A 266 -29.33 25.17 -34.32
C LEU A 266 -30.75 24.83 -34.81
N GLY A 267 -31.47 23.97 -34.10
CA GLY A 267 -32.86 23.64 -34.43
C GLY A 267 -33.80 24.85 -34.35
N LEU A 268 -33.62 25.73 -33.36
CA LEU A 268 -34.40 26.98 -33.27
C LEU A 268 -34.13 27.90 -34.47
N LEU A 269 -32.86 28.06 -34.88
CA LEU A 269 -32.51 28.87 -36.04
C LEU A 269 -33.02 28.27 -37.35
N GLU A 270 -32.97 26.95 -37.51
CA GLU A 270 -33.52 26.25 -38.67
C GLU A 270 -35.06 26.40 -38.75
N ASN A 271 -35.75 26.24 -37.62
CA ASN A 271 -37.20 26.49 -37.53
C ASN A 271 -37.56 27.94 -37.86
N ASN A 272 -36.77 28.90 -37.37
CA ASN A 272 -36.95 30.32 -37.69
C ASN A 272 -36.80 30.56 -39.20
N ILE A 273 -35.79 29.98 -39.87
CA ILE A 273 -35.66 30.07 -41.33
C ILE A 273 -36.88 29.49 -42.05
N ILE A 274 -37.40 28.34 -41.61
CA ILE A 274 -38.57 27.71 -42.22
C ILE A 274 -39.80 28.61 -42.09
N LEU A 275 -40.00 29.23 -40.92
CA LEU A 275 -41.06 30.21 -40.69
C LEU A 275 -40.89 31.47 -41.56
N PHE A 276 -39.68 32.01 -41.70
CA PHE A 276 -39.42 33.18 -42.54
C PHE A 276 -39.54 32.92 -44.06
N LYS A 277 -39.24 31.69 -44.53
CA LYS A 277 -39.46 31.29 -45.93
C LYS A 277 -40.92 31.39 -46.38
N SER A 278 -41.87 31.29 -45.44
CA SER A 278 -43.30 31.43 -45.73
C SER A 278 -43.75 32.87 -46.02
N LYS A 279 -42.92 33.90 -45.74
CA LYS A 279 -43.38 35.30 -45.71
C LYS A 279 -42.62 36.35 -46.54
N ASN A 280 -41.42 36.11 -47.09
CA ASN A 280 -40.85 36.93 -48.20
C ASN A 280 -39.44 36.45 -48.62
N LYS A 281 -39.16 36.45 -49.93
CA LYS A 281 -37.96 35.81 -50.53
C LYS A 281 -36.66 36.64 -50.53
N ASN A 282 -36.68 37.94 -50.28
CA ASN A 282 -35.49 38.81 -50.31
C ASN A 282 -35.26 39.52 -48.98
N ASN A 283 -34.51 38.91 -48.06
CA ASN A 283 -34.20 39.54 -46.78
C ASN A 283 -32.76 39.22 -46.36
N SER A 284 -31.91 40.24 -46.19
CA SER A 284 -30.52 40.11 -45.69
C SER A 284 -30.45 39.37 -44.35
N ILE A 285 -31.53 39.42 -43.59
CA ILE A 285 -31.76 38.69 -42.35
C ILE A 285 -31.65 37.17 -42.56
N ILE A 286 -32.19 36.62 -43.66
CA ILE A 286 -32.12 35.18 -43.96
C ILE A 286 -30.68 34.77 -44.29
N LEU A 287 -29.92 35.63 -44.98
CA LEU A 287 -28.49 35.39 -45.27
C LEU A 287 -27.68 35.37 -43.97
N ASN A 288 -27.86 36.35 -43.09
CA ASN A 288 -27.20 36.40 -41.79
C ASN A 288 -27.56 35.20 -40.90
N ILE A 289 -28.82 34.74 -40.92
CA ILE A 289 -29.22 33.53 -40.18
C ILE A 289 -28.57 32.28 -40.79
N ARG A 290 -28.45 32.18 -42.13
CA ARG A 290 -27.76 31.06 -42.79
C ARG A 290 -26.27 31.02 -42.46
N GLU A 291 -25.60 32.17 -42.42
CA GLU A 291 -24.20 32.26 -42.00
C GLU A 291 -24.03 31.81 -40.55
N LYS A 292 -24.87 32.31 -39.63
CA LYS A 292 -24.88 31.85 -38.23
C LYS A 292 -25.14 30.34 -38.10
N ILE A 293 -26.04 29.77 -38.90
CA ILE A 293 -26.26 28.32 -38.91
C ILE A 293 -25.00 27.59 -39.38
N LYS A 294 -24.29 28.11 -40.38
CA LYS A 294 -23.03 27.52 -40.87
C LYS A 294 -21.94 27.55 -39.79
N GLU A 295 -21.80 28.65 -39.06
CA GLU A 295 -20.88 28.78 -37.93
C GLU A 295 -21.22 27.79 -36.80
N ILE A 296 -22.50 27.72 -36.40
CA ILE A 296 -22.97 26.81 -35.35
C ILE A 296 -22.80 25.34 -35.78
N LYS A 297 -23.01 25.02 -37.06
CA LYS A 297 -22.74 23.67 -37.62
C LYS A 297 -21.26 23.30 -37.54
N ASN A 298 -20.37 24.23 -37.85
CA ASN A 298 -18.94 24.02 -37.69
C ASN A 298 -18.59 23.77 -36.21
N GLU A 299 -19.02 24.65 -35.30
CA GLU A 299 -18.76 24.51 -33.86
C GLU A 299 -19.27 23.17 -33.31
N LEU A 300 -20.44 22.73 -33.77
CA LEU A 300 -21.02 21.44 -33.42
C LEU A 300 -20.15 20.27 -33.89
N ASN A 301 -19.64 20.32 -35.12
CA ASN A 301 -18.80 19.27 -35.69
C ASN A 301 -17.47 19.14 -34.92
N ILE A 302 -16.86 20.28 -34.58
CA ILE A 302 -15.64 20.35 -33.78
C ILE A 302 -15.86 19.72 -32.40
N ASN A 303 -16.94 20.09 -31.69
CA ASN A 303 -17.22 19.54 -30.38
C ASN A 303 -17.52 18.03 -30.43
N LYS A 304 -18.18 17.53 -31.50
CA LYS A 304 -18.38 16.09 -31.72
C LYS A 304 -17.06 15.36 -31.94
N ASN A 305 -16.15 15.90 -32.75
CA ASN A 305 -14.83 15.32 -32.97
C ASN A 305 -14.02 15.26 -31.67
N LYS A 306 -14.06 16.34 -30.88
CA LYS A 306 -13.45 16.41 -29.55
C LYS A 306 -14.02 15.33 -28.61
N MET A 307 -15.33 15.10 -28.63
CA MET A 307 -15.98 14.06 -27.83
C MET A 307 -15.58 12.65 -28.27
N ASN A 308 -15.54 12.37 -29.58
CA ASN A 308 -15.16 11.06 -30.12
C ASN A 308 -13.73 10.68 -29.73
N ILE A 309 -12.79 11.61 -29.80
CA ILE A 309 -11.40 11.38 -29.39
C ILE A 309 -11.31 10.98 -27.91
N LEU A 310 -12.13 11.59 -27.04
CA LEU A 310 -12.19 11.23 -25.62
C LEU A 310 -12.88 9.89 -25.36
N ILE A 311 -13.88 9.53 -26.16
CA ILE A 311 -14.57 8.23 -26.10
C ILE A 311 -13.64 7.11 -26.54
N ASP A 312 -12.92 7.27 -27.65
CA ASP A 312 -11.95 6.28 -28.14
C ASP A 312 -10.81 6.09 -27.15
N TYR A 313 -10.34 7.18 -26.54
CA TYR A 313 -9.37 7.11 -25.46
C TYR A 313 -9.90 6.32 -24.24
N ARG A 314 -11.15 6.56 -23.83
CA ARG A 314 -11.79 5.78 -22.75
C ARG A 314 -11.89 4.30 -23.08
N LYS A 315 -12.18 3.93 -24.34
CA LYS A 315 -12.26 2.52 -24.77
C LYS A 315 -10.90 1.82 -24.72
N ASN A 316 -9.84 2.48 -25.18
CA ASN A 316 -8.49 1.89 -25.16
C ASN A 316 -8.00 1.64 -23.73
N ILE A 317 -8.34 2.51 -22.77
CA ILE A 317 -8.04 2.29 -21.34
C ILE A 317 -8.76 1.05 -20.75
N VAL A 318 -9.89 0.63 -21.32
CA VAL A 318 -10.65 -0.54 -20.84
C VAL A 318 -10.07 -1.85 -21.36
N ASN A 319 -9.38 -1.82 -22.50
CA ASN A 319 -8.84 -3.03 -23.14
C ASN A 319 -7.42 -3.41 -22.69
N GLU A 320 -6.75 -2.57 -21.90
CA GLU A 320 -5.40 -2.83 -21.34
C GLU A 320 -5.43 -3.36 -19.88
N ILE A 321 -6.60 -3.75 -19.36
CA ILE A 321 -6.80 -4.42 -18.06
C ILE A 321 -7.43 -5.77 -18.33
#